data_AF-A0AB38YYW7-F1
#
_entry.id   AF-A0AB38YYW7-F1
#
_cell.length_a   1.000
_cell.length_b   1.000
_cell.length_c   1.000
_cell.angle_alpha   90.00
_cell.angle_beta   90.00
_cell.angle_gamma   90.00
#
_symmetry.space_group_name_H-M   'P 1'
#
loop_
_entity.id
_entity.type
_entity.pdbx_description
1 polymer ?
#
loop_
_entity_poly.entity_id
_entity_poly.type
_entity_poly.pdbx_seq_one_letter_code
_entity_poly.pdbx_strand_id
1 'polypeptide(L)'
;MWGLVLRGLATAGGRSAGVGVGEVVVTQGSKTIATEAAKGMAAIVLAKEVSKDITKQQRCNKCEPYQVGNKHQLKRSMGEEINTQYQLKIANLSSYPLTFKASPPYLVSGNTKPTTDIQEWNVAGVSFDGLWPMECILVEAKGRYAQFLDSKKPRFLKINVFNELVLEARRQKAVIVPYKTTKLTWYFYENEAKNFFDQNGGLIVTSIYMPL
;
A
#
# COMPACT_ATOMS: atom_id res chain seq x y z
N MET A 1 -3.87 -28.47 -91.24
CA MET A 1 -4.06 -27.12 -91.81
C MET A 1 -4.09 -26.16 -90.63
N TRP A 2 -3.04 -25.32 -90.48
CA TRP A 2 -2.90 -24.16 -89.57
C TRP A 2 -2.99 -24.46 -88.04
N GLY A 3 -1.93 -24.36 -87.23
CA GLY A 3 -1.18 -23.15 -86.80
C GLY A 3 -1.86 -22.57 -85.54
N LEU A 4 -1.27 -22.20 -84.40
CA LEU A 4 0.06 -21.83 -83.89
C LEU A 4 -0.06 -21.80 -82.33
N VAL A 5 0.84 -22.43 -81.55
CA VAL A 5 1.93 -21.80 -80.74
C VAL A 5 1.48 -21.14 -79.41
N LEU A 6 1.74 -21.81 -78.26
CA LEU A 6 2.70 -21.46 -77.16
C LEU A 6 2.26 -20.24 -76.30
N ARG A 7 2.33 -20.15 -74.97
CA ARG A 7 3.15 -20.65 -73.84
C ARG A 7 2.35 -20.25 -72.57
N GLY A 8 2.47 -20.84 -71.39
CA GLY A 8 3.39 -21.83 -70.86
C GLY A 8 3.19 -21.99 -69.34
N LEU A 9 3.83 -23.05 -68.82
CA LEU A 9 4.24 -23.39 -67.45
C LEU A 9 3.16 -23.44 -66.34
N ALA A 10 2.85 -24.62 -65.76
CA ALA A 10 3.66 -25.46 -64.85
C ALA A 10 3.89 -24.75 -63.49
N THR A 11 3.64 -25.32 -62.32
CA THR A 11 3.50 -26.73 -61.92
C THR A 11 2.99 -26.83 -60.47
N ALA A 12 2.28 -27.92 -60.21
CA ALA A 12 2.35 -28.77 -59.01
C ALA A 12 2.16 -28.12 -57.62
N GLY A 13 0.92 -28.19 -57.12
CA GLY A 13 0.65 -28.28 -55.69
C GLY A 13 0.84 -29.71 -55.19
N GLY A 14 1.95 -29.94 -54.50
CA GLY A 14 2.16 -31.11 -53.63
C GLY A 14 1.51 -30.89 -52.26
N ARG A 15 0.92 -31.96 -51.73
CA ARG A 15 0.19 -31.99 -50.45
C ARG A 15 1.14 -31.89 -49.23
N SER A 16 0.75 -31.01 -48.32
CA SER A 16 0.75 -31.10 -46.84
C SER A 16 1.94 -31.71 -46.08
N ALA A 17 2.48 -30.91 -45.16
CA ALA A 17 2.66 -31.28 -43.75
C ALA A 17 2.45 -30.01 -42.90
N GLY A 18 1.63 -30.10 -41.85
CA GLY A 18 1.18 -28.95 -41.07
C GLY A 18 2.12 -28.52 -39.94
N VAL A 19 1.96 -27.27 -39.49
CA VAL A 19 2.16 -26.82 -38.10
C VAL A 19 1.14 -25.71 -37.85
N GLY A 20 0.39 -25.83 -36.75
CA GLY A 20 -0.64 -24.88 -36.35
C GLY A 20 -0.05 -23.55 -35.88
N VAL A 21 -0.34 -22.50 -36.64
CA VAL A 21 -0.51 -21.11 -36.20
C VAL A 21 -1.64 -20.59 -37.08
N GLY A 22 -2.86 -20.57 -36.57
CA GLY A 22 -4.03 -20.13 -37.33
C GLY A 22 -4.09 -18.61 -37.42
N GLU A 23 -3.25 -18.02 -38.26
CA GLU A 23 -3.44 -16.66 -38.75
C GLU A 23 -4.74 -16.64 -39.57
N VAL A 24 -5.76 -15.92 -39.08
CA VAL A 24 -6.99 -15.73 -39.82
C VAL A 24 -6.80 -14.54 -40.75
N VAL A 25 -6.42 -14.83 -42.00
CA VAL A 25 -6.40 -13.83 -43.07
C VAL A 25 -7.75 -13.86 -43.78
N VAL A 26 -8.56 -12.81 -43.58
CA VAL A 26 -9.74 -12.51 -44.39
C VAL A 26 -9.49 -11.19 -45.11
N THR A 27 -9.32 -11.26 -46.42
CA THR A 27 -9.28 -10.07 -47.29
C THR A 27 -10.68 -9.80 -47.84
N GLN A 28 -11.28 -8.67 -47.46
CA GLN A 28 -12.39 -8.08 -48.19
C GLN A 28 -12.14 -6.59 -48.38
N GLY A 29 -12.49 -6.08 -49.57
CA GLY A 29 -12.07 -4.79 -50.12
C GLY A 29 -11.96 -3.61 -49.15
N SER A 30 -10.83 -2.93 -49.23
CA SER A 30 -10.64 -1.48 -49.10
C SER A 30 -11.45 -0.75 -48.02
N LYS A 31 -11.37 -1.20 -46.76
CA LYS A 31 -11.37 -0.41 -45.49
C LYS A 31 -11.94 -1.28 -44.37
N THR A 32 -11.08 -1.78 -43.50
CA THR A 32 -11.33 -2.06 -42.07
C THR A 32 -10.11 -2.77 -41.47
N ILE A 33 -9.08 -2.02 -41.10
CA ILE A 33 -7.99 -2.54 -40.26
C ILE A 33 -7.65 -1.44 -39.25
N ALA A 34 -8.35 -1.46 -38.11
CA ALA A 34 -7.96 -0.72 -36.91
C ALA A 34 -8.68 -1.26 -35.66
N THR A 35 -9.87 -1.84 -35.82
CA THR A 35 -10.73 -2.23 -34.69
C THR A 35 -10.35 -3.55 -34.03
N GLU A 36 -9.86 -4.56 -34.77
CA GLU A 36 -9.45 -5.85 -34.17
C GLU A 36 -8.07 -5.80 -33.51
N ALA A 37 -7.10 -5.12 -34.13
CA ALA A 37 -5.80 -4.86 -33.53
C ALA A 37 -5.92 -4.03 -32.24
N ALA A 38 -6.84 -3.06 -32.20
CA ALA A 38 -7.14 -2.29 -30.99
C ALA A 38 -7.77 -3.17 -29.89
N LYS A 39 -8.67 -4.10 -30.22
CA LYS A 39 -9.23 -5.07 -29.26
C LYS A 39 -8.17 -6.06 -28.74
N GLY A 40 -7.28 -6.54 -29.61
CA GLY A 40 -6.16 -7.40 -29.24
C GLY A 40 -5.15 -6.70 -28.34
N MET A 41 -4.78 -5.46 -28.67
CA MET A 41 -3.92 -4.63 -27.82
C MET A 41 -4.58 -4.33 -26.48
N ALA A 42 -5.87 -3.99 -26.45
CA ALA A 42 -6.61 -3.77 -25.21
C ALA A 42 -6.66 -5.04 -24.33
N ALA A 43 -6.88 -6.21 -24.92
CA ALA A 43 -6.87 -7.48 -24.20
C ALA A 43 -5.48 -7.82 -23.65
N ILE A 44 -4.40 -7.56 -24.41
CA ILE A 44 -3.02 -7.74 -23.95
C ILE A 44 -2.68 -6.77 -22.81
N VAL A 45 -3.09 -5.51 -22.91
CA VAL A 45 -2.91 -4.51 -21.85
C VAL A 45 -3.65 -4.95 -20.59
N LEU A 46 -4.92 -5.35 -20.70
CA LEU A 46 -5.71 -5.85 -19.59
C LEU A 46 -5.07 -7.09 -18.94
N ALA A 47 -4.61 -8.06 -19.73
CA ALA A 47 -3.91 -9.25 -19.21
C ALA A 47 -2.60 -8.89 -18.48
N LYS A 48 -1.86 -7.89 -18.97
CA LYS A 48 -0.66 -7.36 -18.31
C LYS A 48 -1.01 -6.65 -17.00
N GLU A 49 -2.11 -5.92 -16.94
CA GLU A 49 -2.58 -5.26 -15.71
C GLU A 49 -3.05 -6.29 -14.68
N VAL A 50 -3.89 -7.24 -15.09
CA VAL A 50 -4.37 -8.35 -14.26
C VAL A 50 -3.19 -9.17 -13.72
N SER A 51 -2.19 -9.50 -14.54
CA SER A 51 -1.01 -10.23 -14.07
C SER A 51 -0.15 -9.43 -13.08
N LYS A 52 -0.02 -8.09 -13.26
CA LYS A 52 0.64 -7.21 -12.28
C LYS A 52 -0.11 -7.20 -10.96
N ASP A 53 -1.44 -7.10 -10.99
CA ASP A 53 -2.24 -7.06 -9.78
C ASP A 53 -2.27 -8.41 -9.05
N ILE A 54 -2.32 -9.54 -9.77
CA ILE A 54 -2.11 -10.87 -9.20
C ILE A 54 -0.75 -10.94 -8.52
N THR A 55 0.31 -10.44 -9.18
CA THR A 55 1.67 -10.45 -8.60
C THR A 55 1.75 -9.58 -7.33
N LYS A 56 1.11 -8.42 -7.31
CA LYS A 56 1.04 -7.55 -6.11
C LYS A 56 0.27 -8.25 -4.98
N GLN A 57 -0.89 -8.84 -5.28
CA GLN A 57 -1.68 -9.57 -4.29
C GLN A 57 -0.90 -10.75 -3.71
N GLN A 58 -0.18 -11.50 -4.55
CA GLN A 58 0.70 -12.58 -4.10
C GLN A 58 1.82 -12.10 -3.17
N ARG A 59 2.35 -10.88 -3.37
CA ARG A 59 3.32 -10.27 -2.44
C ARG A 59 2.66 -9.90 -1.11
N CYS A 60 1.50 -9.25 -1.14
CA CYS A 60 0.76 -8.89 0.07
C CYS A 60 0.42 -10.13 0.91
N ASN A 61 0.03 -11.23 0.24
CA ASN A 61 -0.29 -12.50 0.89
C ASN A 61 0.92 -13.16 1.56
N LYS A 62 2.15 -12.68 1.38
CA LYS A 62 3.32 -13.17 2.14
C LYS A 62 3.49 -12.48 3.48
N CYS A 63 2.78 -11.37 3.72
CA CYS A 63 2.89 -10.63 4.96
C CYS A 63 1.97 -11.21 6.04
N GLU A 64 2.54 -11.75 7.12
CA GLU A 64 1.75 -12.40 8.16
C GLU A 64 0.70 -11.44 8.81
N PRO A 65 1.03 -10.19 9.20
CA PRO A 65 0.07 -9.19 9.67
C PRO A 65 -1.07 -8.88 8.72
N TYR A 66 -0.86 -9.03 7.41
CA TYR A 66 -1.92 -8.82 6.41
C TYR A 66 -2.95 -9.96 6.44
N GLN A 67 -2.49 -11.19 6.72
CA GLN A 67 -3.33 -12.37 6.76
C GLN A 67 -4.12 -12.49 8.06
N VAL A 68 -3.49 -12.18 9.20
CA VAL A 68 -4.06 -12.41 10.54
C VAL A 68 -4.66 -11.16 11.17
N GLY A 69 -4.27 -9.99 10.67
CA GLY A 69 -4.78 -8.72 11.16
C GLY A 69 -6.07 -8.31 10.49
N ASN A 70 -6.67 -7.24 11.01
CA ASN A 70 -7.87 -6.67 10.43
C ASN A 70 -7.90 -5.16 10.62
N LYS A 71 -8.56 -4.46 9.70
CA LYS A 71 -8.87 -3.05 9.89
C LYS A 71 -9.94 -2.92 10.98
N HIS A 72 -9.80 -1.91 11.84
CA HIS A 72 -10.85 -1.55 12.81
C HIS A 72 -10.98 -0.03 12.91
N GLN A 73 -12.12 0.43 13.45
CA GLN A 73 -12.42 1.84 13.64
C GLN A 73 -12.43 2.16 15.12
N LEU A 74 -11.73 3.23 15.50
CA LEU A 74 -11.59 3.69 16.87
C LEU A 74 -12.06 5.13 16.98
N LYS A 75 -12.57 5.50 18.16
CA LYS A 75 -12.94 6.87 18.50
C LYS A 75 -11.89 7.43 19.43
N ARG A 76 -11.15 8.45 19.00
CA ARG A 76 -10.15 9.10 19.86
C ARG A 76 -10.04 10.58 19.56
N SER A 77 -9.54 11.33 20.54
CA SER A 77 -9.17 12.72 20.32
C SER A 77 -7.78 12.77 19.70
N MET A 78 -7.68 13.40 18.53
CA MET A 78 -6.42 13.57 17.80
C MET A 78 -5.67 14.84 18.22
N GLY A 79 -6.29 15.68 19.05
CA GLY A 79 -5.78 17.02 19.35
C GLY A 79 -5.93 17.92 18.13
N GLU A 80 -4.81 18.34 17.54
CA GLU A 80 -4.80 19.18 16.35
C GLU A 80 -5.04 18.36 15.08
N GLU A 81 -5.70 18.97 14.08
CA GLU A 81 -6.05 18.34 12.81
C GLU A 81 -4.85 17.71 12.08
N ILE A 82 -3.70 18.38 12.17
CA ILE A 82 -2.45 17.94 11.57
C ILE A 82 -1.99 16.55 12.05
N ASN A 83 -2.37 16.12 13.25
CA ASN A 83 -2.06 14.78 13.74
C ASN A 83 -2.84 13.72 12.94
N THR A 84 -4.11 13.98 12.65
CA THR A 84 -4.94 13.12 11.79
C THR A 84 -4.39 13.10 10.37
N GLN A 85 -4.04 14.26 9.81
CA GLN A 85 -3.47 14.36 8.47
C GLN A 85 -2.16 13.57 8.37
N TYR A 86 -1.30 13.70 9.38
CA TYR A 86 -0.04 12.99 9.43
C TYR A 86 -0.22 11.46 9.55
N GLN A 87 -1.11 11.01 10.44
CA GLN A 87 -1.44 9.59 10.55
C GLN A 87 -1.95 9.03 9.23
N LEU A 88 -2.87 9.71 8.56
CA LEU A 88 -3.39 9.25 7.27
C LEU A 88 -2.34 9.27 6.16
N LYS A 89 -1.40 10.23 6.15
CA LYS A 89 -0.27 10.23 5.21
C LYS A 89 0.55 8.95 5.38
N ILE A 90 1.02 8.67 6.60
CA ILE A 90 1.87 7.51 6.87
C ILE A 90 1.12 6.20 6.65
N ALA A 91 -0.10 6.09 7.19
CA ALA A 91 -0.93 4.91 7.09
C ALA A 91 -1.20 4.52 5.64
N ASN A 92 -1.38 5.50 4.73
CA ASN A 92 -1.69 5.26 3.32
C ASN A 92 -0.48 5.32 2.36
N LEU A 93 0.74 5.62 2.84
CA LEU A 93 1.89 5.87 1.97
C LEU A 93 2.27 4.67 1.07
N SER A 94 2.26 3.46 1.62
CA SER A 94 2.52 2.19 0.90
C SER A 94 1.49 1.11 1.27
N SER A 95 0.24 1.52 1.48
CA SER A 95 -0.79 0.65 2.06
C SER A 95 -1.47 -0.29 1.08
N TYR A 96 -1.20 -0.18 -0.23
CA TYR A 96 -1.93 -0.96 -1.23
C TYR A 96 -1.97 -2.46 -0.87
N PRO A 97 -3.14 -3.13 -0.96
CA PRO A 97 -4.43 -2.62 -1.45
C PRO A 97 -5.30 -1.96 -0.37
N LEU A 98 -4.79 -1.78 0.85
CA LEU A 98 -5.51 -1.16 1.95
C LEU A 98 -5.66 0.35 1.77
N THR A 99 -6.69 0.89 2.40
CA THR A 99 -6.89 2.33 2.57
C THR A 99 -7.46 2.59 3.96
N PHE A 100 -6.85 3.55 4.66
CA PHE A 100 -7.21 4.03 5.98
C PHE A 100 -7.88 5.39 5.85
N LYS A 101 -8.93 5.60 6.64
CA LYS A 101 -9.78 6.80 6.60
C LYS A 101 -9.99 7.34 8.00
N ALA A 102 -10.25 8.63 8.09
CA ALA A 102 -10.74 9.26 9.29
C ALA A 102 -11.97 10.12 8.97
N SER A 103 -12.86 10.31 9.95
CA SER A 103 -13.93 11.30 9.86
C SER A 103 -13.36 12.71 10.06
N PRO A 104 -14.07 13.76 9.62
CA PRO A 104 -13.90 15.08 10.20
C PRO A 104 -14.04 15.02 11.74
N PRO A 105 -13.33 15.88 12.49
CA PRO A 105 -13.48 15.96 13.94
C PRO A 105 -14.90 16.43 14.31
N TYR A 106 -15.48 15.83 15.33
CA TYR A 106 -16.82 16.16 15.82
C TYR A 106 -16.85 16.21 17.35
N LEU A 107 -17.78 16.99 17.91
CA LEU A 107 -17.98 17.06 19.36
C LEU A 107 -18.96 15.97 19.80
N VAL A 108 -18.56 15.20 20.81
CA VAL A 108 -19.43 14.24 21.50
C VAL A 108 -20.02 14.93 22.72
N SER A 109 -21.30 14.73 23.00
CA SER A 109 -21.95 15.28 24.20
C SER A 109 -21.18 14.88 25.45
N GLY A 110 -20.82 15.85 26.28
CA GLY A 110 -20.00 15.65 27.49
C GLY A 110 -18.49 15.73 27.28
N ASN A 111 -18.00 15.77 26.03
CA ASN A 111 -16.58 15.95 25.73
C ASN A 111 -16.26 17.41 25.39
N THR A 112 -15.19 17.94 25.99
CA THR A 112 -14.66 19.26 25.65
C THR A 112 -13.67 19.24 24.48
N LYS A 113 -13.17 18.05 24.12
CA LYS A 113 -12.22 17.86 23.02
C LYS A 113 -12.90 17.20 21.82
N PRO A 114 -12.60 17.65 20.59
CA PRO A 114 -13.06 16.98 19.39
C PRO A 114 -12.61 15.52 19.36
N THR A 115 -13.52 14.68 18.88
CA THR A 115 -13.34 13.25 18.65
C THR A 115 -13.28 12.99 17.16
N THR A 116 -12.46 12.04 16.76
CA THR A 116 -12.33 11.59 15.38
C THR A 116 -12.54 10.09 15.34
N ASP A 117 -13.34 9.63 14.38
CA ASP A 117 -13.40 8.22 14.03
C ASP A 117 -12.22 7.93 13.09
N ILE A 118 -11.32 7.04 13.49
CA ILE A 118 -10.10 6.74 12.75
C ILE A 118 -9.97 5.24 12.49
N GLN A 119 -9.55 4.88 11.27
CA GLN A 119 -9.27 3.49 10.91
C GLN A 119 -7.80 3.17 11.15
N GLU A 120 -7.57 2.04 11.82
CA GLU A 120 -6.24 1.51 12.15
C GLU A 120 -6.17 0.03 11.79
N TRP A 121 -4.97 -0.53 11.79
CA TRP A 121 -4.72 -1.95 11.59
C TRP A 121 -4.54 -2.64 12.94
N ASN A 122 -5.29 -3.70 13.20
CA ASN A 122 -5.18 -4.50 14.41
C ASN A 122 -4.46 -5.81 14.13
N VAL A 123 -3.51 -6.16 15.00
CA VAL A 123 -2.88 -7.48 15.03
C VAL A 123 -2.87 -7.96 16.48
N ALA A 124 -3.46 -9.13 16.74
CA ALA A 124 -3.50 -9.72 18.08
C ALA A 124 -3.97 -8.75 19.19
N GLY A 125 -4.96 -7.90 18.89
CA GLY A 125 -5.50 -6.94 19.85
C GLY A 125 -4.70 -5.64 19.99
N VAL A 126 -3.56 -5.49 19.31
CA VAL A 126 -2.77 -4.24 19.31
C VAL A 126 -2.99 -3.47 18.01
N SER A 127 -3.19 -2.16 18.16
CA SER A 127 -3.39 -1.23 17.05
C SER A 127 -2.08 -0.68 16.51
N PHE A 128 -2.08 -0.45 15.21
CA PHE A 128 -1.06 0.23 14.43
C PHE A 128 -1.77 1.20 13.49
N ASP A 129 -1.21 2.38 13.28
CA ASP A 129 -1.83 3.38 12.40
C ASP A 129 -2.05 2.89 10.97
N GLY A 130 -1.18 2.00 10.48
CA GLY A 130 -1.38 1.33 9.22
C GLY A 130 -0.55 0.06 9.03
N LEU A 131 -0.73 -0.54 7.87
CA LEU A 131 0.04 -1.67 7.38
C LEU A 131 0.43 -1.40 5.93
N TRP A 132 1.70 -1.62 5.60
CA TRP A 132 2.23 -1.64 4.25
C TRP A 132 2.45 -3.10 3.83
N PRO A 133 1.48 -3.74 3.16
CA PRO A 133 1.47 -5.19 2.99
C PRO A 133 2.56 -5.70 2.05
N MET A 134 2.98 -4.91 1.07
CA MET A 134 4.00 -5.30 0.11
C MET A 134 5.40 -5.41 0.75
N GLU A 135 5.73 -4.51 1.66
CA GLU A 135 7.01 -4.51 2.39
C GLU A 135 6.92 -5.22 3.75
N CYS A 136 5.71 -5.66 4.12
CA CYS A 136 5.33 -6.20 5.42
C CYS A 136 5.78 -5.34 6.62
N ILE A 137 5.37 -4.07 6.59
CA ILE A 137 5.70 -3.09 7.62
C ILE A 137 4.43 -2.62 8.32
N LEU A 138 4.31 -2.87 9.62
CA LEU A 138 3.36 -2.16 10.47
C LEU A 138 3.91 -0.78 10.77
N VAL A 139 3.07 0.24 10.60
CA VAL A 139 3.49 1.64 10.72
C VAL A 139 2.74 2.37 11.80
N GLU A 140 3.44 3.31 12.42
CA GLU A 140 2.94 4.19 13.48
C GLU A 140 3.36 5.63 13.13
N ALA A 141 2.49 6.59 13.40
CA ALA A 141 2.68 8.00 13.08
C ALA A 141 2.62 8.84 14.37
N LYS A 142 3.76 9.43 14.73
CA LYS A 142 3.89 10.31 15.89
C LYS A 142 3.89 11.76 15.44
N GLY A 143 2.69 12.36 15.45
CA GLY A 143 2.45 13.76 15.10
C GLY A 143 2.48 14.69 16.32
N ARG A 144 3.20 15.82 16.19
CA ARG A 144 3.26 16.91 17.19
C ARG A 144 3.71 16.49 18.57
N TYR A 145 4.75 15.66 18.66
CA TYR A 145 5.30 15.26 19.96
C TYR A 145 6.37 16.23 20.48
N ALA A 146 6.95 17.09 19.63
CA ALA A 146 7.97 18.05 20.09
C ALA A 146 7.38 19.12 21.02
N GLN A 147 6.06 19.38 20.94
CA GLN A 147 5.37 20.27 21.88
C GLN A 147 5.52 19.84 23.34
N PHE A 148 5.71 18.53 23.62
CA PHE A 148 5.91 18.02 24.98
C PHE A 148 7.34 18.24 25.49
N LEU A 149 8.26 18.64 24.61
CA LEU A 149 9.64 18.97 24.95
C LEU A 149 9.81 20.44 25.33
N ASP A 150 8.79 21.28 25.14
CA ASP A 150 8.83 22.70 25.50
C ASP A 150 9.12 22.89 27.00
N SER A 151 10.17 23.68 27.28
CA SER A 151 10.59 24.07 28.63
C SER A 151 9.49 24.73 29.47
N LYS A 152 8.48 25.35 28.84
CA LYS A 152 7.33 25.96 29.51
C LYS A 152 6.36 24.92 30.07
N LYS A 153 6.42 23.67 29.61
CA LYS A 153 5.56 22.60 30.12
C LYS A 153 6.18 21.94 31.35
N PRO A 154 5.36 21.47 32.31
CA PRO A 154 5.86 20.78 33.49
C PRO A 154 6.69 19.55 33.12
N ARG A 155 7.84 19.36 33.79
CA ARG A 155 8.77 18.25 33.52
C ARG A 155 8.10 16.87 33.59
N PHE A 156 7.16 16.67 34.52
CA PHE A 156 6.46 15.39 34.67
C PHE A 156 5.64 15.02 33.43
N LEU A 157 5.10 16.01 32.70
CA LEU A 157 4.31 15.77 31.50
C LEU A 157 5.18 15.14 30.40
N LYS A 158 6.37 15.70 30.18
CA LYS A 158 7.35 15.14 29.23
C LYS A 158 7.72 13.70 29.59
N ILE A 159 8.03 13.45 30.87
CA ILE A 159 8.41 12.12 31.35
C ILE A 159 7.28 11.12 31.11
N ASN A 160 6.05 11.48 31.50
CA ASN A 160 4.91 10.59 31.35
C ASN A 160 4.61 10.29 29.88
N VAL A 161 4.56 11.31 29.02
CA VAL A 161 4.25 11.13 27.58
C VAL A 161 5.28 10.23 26.90
N PHE A 162 6.57 10.45 27.12
CA PHE A 162 7.60 9.64 26.47
C PHE A 162 7.76 8.25 27.10
N ASN A 163 7.46 8.09 28.39
CA ASN A 163 7.36 6.75 28.99
C ASN A 163 6.22 5.95 28.37
N GLU A 164 5.05 6.56 28.17
CA GLU A 164 3.92 5.89 27.49
C GLU A 164 4.27 5.52 26.04
N LEU A 165 4.97 6.39 25.30
CA LEU A 165 5.48 6.05 23.96
C LEU A 165 6.41 4.83 23.99
N VAL A 166 7.32 4.74 24.95
CA VAL A 166 8.22 3.61 25.10
C VAL A 166 7.45 2.33 25.43
N LEU A 167 6.43 2.41 26.29
CA LEU A 167 5.58 1.27 26.63
C LEU A 167 4.75 0.80 25.42
N GLU A 168 4.19 1.74 24.65
CA GLU A 168 3.49 1.45 23.40
C GLU A 168 4.40 0.76 22.37
N ALA A 169 5.61 1.29 22.16
CA ALA A 169 6.60 0.68 21.27
C ALA A 169 6.95 -0.75 21.69
N ARG A 170 7.08 -1.01 23.00
CA ARG A 170 7.31 -2.37 23.53
C ARG A 170 6.13 -3.30 23.29
N ARG A 171 4.89 -2.84 23.53
CA ARG A 171 3.68 -3.64 23.29
C ARG A 171 3.57 -4.03 21.80
N GLN A 172 3.74 -3.07 20.91
CA GLN A 172 3.73 -3.30 19.47
C GLN A 172 4.89 -4.22 19.03
N LYS A 173 6.11 -4.00 19.55
CA LYS A 173 7.26 -4.86 19.27
C LYS A 173 7.02 -6.30 19.72
N ALA A 174 6.42 -6.51 20.89
CA ALA A 174 6.11 -7.85 21.39
C ALA A 174 5.15 -8.60 20.46
N VAL A 175 4.17 -7.90 19.87
CA VAL A 175 3.22 -8.50 18.90
C VAL A 175 3.89 -8.97 17.63
N ILE A 176 4.95 -8.29 17.16
CA ILE A 176 5.59 -8.66 15.90
C ILE A 176 6.66 -9.74 16.04
N VAL A 177 7.20 -9.97 17.23
CA VAL A 177 8.29 -10.93 17.48
C VAL A 177 8.02 -12.33 16.90
N PRO A 178 6.78 -12.89 16.96
CA PRO A 178 6.49 -14.19 16.38
C PRO A 178 6.52 -14.25 14.84
N TYR A 179 6.45 -13.11 14.15
CA TYR A 179 6.40 -13.05 12.68
C TYR A 179 7.79 -12.85 12.10
N LYS A 180 8.17 -13.66 11.10
CA LYS A 180 9.55 -13.70 10.60
C LYS A 180 9.87 -12.52 9.69
N THR A 181 8.88 -12.07 8.91
CA THR A 181 9.11 -11.05 7.88
C THR A 181 8.58 -9.67 8.26
N THR A 182 7.80 -9.58 9.34
CA THR A 182 7.19 -8.34 9.81
C THR A 182 8.21 -7.36 10.35
N LYS A 183 8.09 -6.12 9.90
CA LYS A 183 8.81 -4.97 10.45
C LYS A 183 7.83 -4.04 11.17
N LEU A 184 8.37 -3.24 12.08
CA LEU A 184 7.67 -2.15 12.73
C LEU A 184 8.51 -0.88 12.59
N THR A 185 7.90 0.14 12.02
CA THR A 185 8.54 1.44 11.80
C THR A 185 7.66 2.55 12.31
N TRP A 186 8.23 3.41 13.14
CA TRP A 186 7.59 4.60 13.68
C TRP A 186 8.07 5.83 12.90
N TYR A 187 7.13 6.61 12.38
CA TYR A 187 7.37 7.84 11.65
C TYR A 187 7.06 9.03 12.53
N PHE A 188 8.04 9.91 12.71
CA PHE A 188 7.91 11.12 13.50
C PHE A 188 7.80 12.34 12.59
N TYR A 189 6.82 13.18 12.87
CA TYR A 189 6.62 14.44 12.17
C TYR A 189 7.72 15.46 12.50
N GLU A 190 8.28 15.41 13.72
CA GLU A 190 9.33 16.30 14.20
C GLU A 190 10.62 15.54 14.55
N ASN A 191 11.76 16.07 14.11
CA ASN A 191 13.06 15.43 14.36
C ASN A 191 13.47 15.48 15.84
N GLU A 192 13.12 16.54 16.57
CA GLU A 192 13.42 16.64 18.00
C GLU A 192 12.66 15.57 18.80
N ALA A 193 11.40 15.32 18.45
CA ALA A 193 10.59 14.28 19.09
C ALA A 193 11.17 12.89 18.85
N LYS A 194 11.57 12.60 17.60
CA LYS A 194 12.26 11.36 17.24
C LYS A 194 13.54 11.18 18.06
N ASN A 195 14.42 12.18 18.06
CA ASN A 195 15.71 12.09 18.75
C ASN A 195 15.53 11.90 20.25
N PHE A 196 14.55 12.58 20.85
CA PHE A 196 14.23 12.39 22.26
C PHE A 196 13.69 10.98 22.51
N PHE A 197 12.79 10.47 21.67
CA PHE A 197 12.32 9.09 21.78
C PHE A 197 13.47 8.08 21.69
N ASP A 198 14.35 8.20 20.70
CA ASP A 198 15.48 7.28 20.52
C ASP A 198 16.44 7.26 21.71
N GLN A 199 16.70 8.44 22.30
CA GLN A 199 17.55 8.56 23.49
C GLN A 199 16.94 7.91 24.73
N ASN A 200 15.61 7.97 24.89
CA ASN A 200 14.92 7.48 26.10
C ASN A 200 14.44 6.03 25.95
N GLY A 201 14.04 5.63 24.75
CA GLY A 201 13.54 4.29 24.44
C GLY A 201 14.62 3.32 23.99
N GLY A 202 15.71 3.80 23.40
CA GLY A 202 16.69 2.96 22.72
C GLY A 202 16.17 2.40 21.39
N LEU A 203 16.82 1.37 20.86
CA LEU A 203 16.51 0.73 19.57
C LEU A 203 15.34 -0.27 19.65
N ILE A 204 14.21 0.11 20.25
CA ILE A 204 13.01 -0.78 20.37
C ILE A 204 12.36 -1.00 19.00
N VAL A 205 12.25 0.08 18.23
CA VAL A 205 11.64 0.13 16.90
C VAL A 205 12.51 0.94 15.96
N THR A 206 12.39 0.71 14.65
CA THR A 206 12.98 1.61 13.66
C THR A 206 12.21 2.93 13.71
N SER A 207 12.88 4.05 13.97
CA SER A 207 12.28 5.38 13.97
C SER A 207 12.80 6.19 12.77
N ILE A 208 11.90 6.92 12.10
CA ILE A 208 12.21 7.72 10.91
C ILE A 208 11.61 9.11 11.08
N TYR A 209 12.39 10.15 10.80
CA TYR A 209 11.86 11.51 10.68
C TYR A 209 11.32 11.69 9.26
N MET A 210 10.03 12.00 9.15
CA MET A 210 9.36 12.21 7.88
C MET A 210 8.27 13.27 8.08
N PRO A 211 8.53 14.55 7.73
CA PRO A 211 7.53 15.60 7.83
C PRO A 211 6.42 15.40 6.77
N LEU A 212 5.32 16.16 6.91
CA LEU A 212 4.24 16.22 5.91
C LEU A 212 4.73 16.76 4.56
#